data_AF-A0A965KGS2-F1
#
_entry.id   AF-A0A965KGS2-F1
#
_cell.length_a   1.000
_cell.length_b   1.000
_cell.length_c   1.000
_cell.angle_alpha   90.00
_cell.angle_beta   90.00
_cell.angle_gamma   90.00
#
_symmetry.space_group_name_H-M   'P 1'
#
loop_
_entity.id
_entity.type
_entity.pdbx_description
1 polymer ?
#
loop_
_entity_poly.entity_id
_entity_poly.type
_entity_poly.pdbx_seq_one_letter_code
_entity_poly.pdbx_strand_id
1 'polypeptide(L)'
;DLRELQRLGDERDLANVEGYVNKVRGRAKDFPGAAILSKVNNAINASNMSILAAKQAALAGNNDKSLAALDQATRIWPQNPGIKEFANQVVSRQDKIGQMVPEFDRLVSEAKWRDIFNKKLEFALALATDKERSESLRKVVNRVGELDANIQKASVLASQNNPYMAWDVLAEASKTESDDLVLAKTRSDIAPLVADYARLLGLAEKLENEGAEAAWLFPLQRVHQ
;
A
#
# COMPACT_ATOMS: atom_id res chain seq x y z
N ASP A 1 48.17 -22.55 -3.87
CA ASP A 1 49.14 -21.56 -3.35
C ASP A 1 48.48 -20.89 -2.16
N LEU A 2 49.08 -20.98 -0.97
CA LEU A 2 48.48 -20.49 0.28
C LEU A 2 48.32 -18.96 0.29
N ARG A 3 49.15 -18.26 -0.49
CA ARG A 3 49.09 -16.79 -0.65
C ARG A 3 47.80 -16.35 -1.33
N GLU A 4 47.28 -17.14 -2.27
CA GLU A 4 46.03 -16.83 -2.97
C GLU A 4 44.80 -17.05 -2.06
N LEU A 5 44.85 -18.04 -1.14
CA LEU A 5 43.80 -18.23 -0.12
C LEU A 5 43.78 -17.10 0.90
N GLN A 6 44.95 -16.61 1.30
CA GLN A 6 45.06 -15.40 2.11
C GLN A 6 44.49 -14.20 1.36
N ARG A 7 44.88 -14.00 0.10
CA ARG A 7 44.34 -12.93 -0.75
C ARG A 7 42.82 -12.99 -0.88
N LEU A 8 42.23 -14.16 -1.12
CA LEU A 8 40.78 -14.34 -1.21
C LEU A 8 40.06 -14.13 0.14
N GLY A 9 40.70 -14.50 1.25
CA GLY A 9 40.22 -14.21 2.60
C GLY A 9 40.27 -12.71 2.94
N ASP A 10 41.34 -12.04 2.53
CA ASP A 10 41.56 -10.60 2.72
C ASP A 10 40.63 -9.75 1.83
N GLU A 11 40.37 -10.21 0.60
CA GLU A 11 39.42 -9.60 -0.34
C GLU A 11 37.95 -10.00 -0.06
N ARG A 12 37.73 -10.92 0.90
CA ARG A 12 36.42 -11.48 1.27
C ARG A 12 35.62 -11.95 0.06
N ASP A 13 36.31 -12.54 -0.91
CA ASP A 13 35.71 -13.15 -2.10
C ASP A 13 35.20 -14.55 -1.77
N LEU A 14 34.25 -14.61 -0.83
CA LEU A 14 33.72 -15.86 -0.27
C LEU A 14 33.04 -16.74 -1.33
N ALA A 15 32.64 -16.17 -2.47
CA ALA A 15 32.07 -16.89 -3.60
C ALA A 15 33.07 -17.85 -4.26
N ASN A 16 34.36 -17.50 -4.27
CA ASN A 16 35.40 -18.25 -4.96
C ASN A 16 36.25 -19.14 -4.03
N VAL A 17 36.07 -19.01 -2.71
CA VAL A 17 36.85 -19.78 -1.70
C VAL A 17 36.61 -21.28 -1.83
N GLU A 18 35.39 -21.72 -2.14
CA GLU A 18 35.07 -23.15 -2.26
C GLU A 18 35.86 -23.83 -3.41
N GLY A 19 35.87 -23.19 -4.58
CA GLY A 19 36.61 -23.68 -5.75
C GLY A 19 38.11 -23.74 -5.51
N TYR A 20 38.65 -22.82 -4.70
CA TYR A 20 40.08 -22.80 -4.39
C TYR A 20 40.46 -23.83 -3.31
N VAL A 21 39.65 -23.97 -2.25
CA VAL A 21 39.86 -24.99 -1.20
C VAL A 21 39.85 -26.40 -1.81
N ASN A 22 38.96 -26.69 -2.75
CA ASN A 22 38.91 -27.99 -3.42
C ASN A 22 40.14 -28.25 -4.29
N LYS A 23 40.70 -27.23 -4.96
CA LYS A 23 41.97 -27.34 -5.70
C LYS A 23 43.17 -27.63 -4.79
N VAL A 24 43.18 -27.06 -3.57
CA VAL A 24 44.28 -27.27 -2.60
C VAL A 24 44.19 -28.64 -1.94
N ARG A 25 42.98 -29.13 -1.60
CA ARG A 25 42.76 -30.49 -1.09
C ARG A 25 43.23 -31.57 -2.06
N GLY A 26 43.11 -31.33 -3.37
CA GLY A 26 43.62 -32.25 -4.40
C GLY A 26 45.15 -32.34 -4.46
N ARG A 27 45.88 -31.37 -3.88
CA ARG A 27 47.35 -31.30 -3.90
C ARG A 27 48.01 -31.54 -2.53
N ALA A 28 47.27 -31.34 -1.44
CA ALA A 28 47.73 -31.54 -0.07
C ALA A 28 46.66 -32.30 0.75
N LYS A 29 46.97 -33.56 1.13
CA LYS A 29 46.04 -34.48 1.82
C LYS A 29 45.71 -34.06 3.26
N ASP A 30 46.60 -33.31 3.86
CA ASP A 30 46.66 -32.81 5.23
C ASP A 30 46.08 -31.39 5.38
N PHE A 31 45.58 -30.80 4.28
CA PHE A 31 44.96 -29.48 4.30
C PHE A 31 43.59 -29.49 5.00
N PRO A 32 43.34 -28.59 5.98
CA PRO A 32 42.09 -28.57 6.77
C PRO A 32 40.91 -27.91 6.00
N GLY A 33 40.67 -28.34 4.77
CA GLY A 33 39.67 -27.73 3.88
C GLY A 33 38.24 -27.76 4.44
N ALA A 34 37.86 -28.80 5.17
CA ALA A 34 36.54 -28.89 5.80
C ALA A 34 36.30 -27.78 6.84
N ALA A 35 37.31 -27.47 7.66
CA ALA A 35 37.21 -26.40 8.66
C ALA A 35 37.13 -25.01 8.02
N ILE A 36 37.84 -24.81 6.91
CA ILE A 36 37.81 -23.55 6.15
C ILE A 36 36.44 -23.37 5.47
N LEU A 37 35.93 -24.40 4.79
CA LEU A 37 34.60 -24.36 4.16
C LEU A 37 33.49 -24.12 5.18
N SER A 38 33.56 -24.74 6.36
CA SER A 38 32.59 -24.51 7.43
C SER A 38 32.56 -23.03 7.87
N LYS A 39 33.72 -22.40 8.08
CA LYS A 39 33.81 -20.97 8.42
C LYS A 39 33.26 -20.07 7.31
N VAL A 40 33.55 -20.40 6.06
CA VAL A 40 33.07 -19.66 4.89
C VAL A 40 31.55 -19.77 4.77
N ASN A 41 30.99 -20.97 4.87
CA ASN A 41 29.55 -21.19 4.83
C ASN A 41 28.82 -20.46 5.97
N ASN A 42 29.40 -20.46 7.17
CA ASN A 42 28.86 -19.70 8.30
C ASN A 42 28.86 -18.20 8.03
N ALA A 43 29.93 -17.65 7.43
CA ALA A 43 30.01 -16.25 7.05
C ALA A 43 29.01 -15.88 5.94
N ILE A 44 28.86 -16.73 4.91
CA ILE A 44 27.86 -16.56 3.86
C ILE A 44 26.44 -16.53 4.45
N ASN A 45 26.11 -17.52 5.28
CA ASN A 45 24.80 -17.60 5.94
C ASN A 45 24.54 -16.39 6.84
N ALA A 46 25.53 -15.95 7.62
CA ALA A 46 25.40 -14.78 8.48
C ALA A 46 25.16 -13.50 7.67
N SER A 47 25.89 -13.29 6.56
CA SER A 47 25.66 -12.16 5.66
C SER A 47 24.26 -12.18 5.05
N ASN A 48 23.80 -13.34 4.57
CA ASN A 48 22.45 -13.50 4.02
C ASN A 48 21.36 -13.22 5.06
N MET A 49 21.55 -13.68 6.30
CA MET A 49 20.62 -13.38 7.40
C MET A 49 20.57 -11.89 7.74
N SER A 50 21.71 -11.19 7.72
CA SER A 50 21.75 -9.73 7.90
C SER A 50 21.02 -8.99 6.77
N ILE A 51 21.10 -9.45 5.52
CA ILE A 51 20.31 -8.90 4.40
C ILE A 51 18.82 -9.12 4.60
N LEU A 52 18.40 -10.30 5.07
CA LEU A 52 17.00 -10.59 5.39
C LEU A 52 16.47 -9.67 6.51
N ALA A 53 17.26 -9.46 7.56
CA ALA A 53 16.92 -8.53 8.63
C ALA A 53 16.80 -7.08 8.10
N ALA A 54 17.72 -6.67 7.21
CA ALA A 54 17.65 -5.36 6.56
C ALA A 54 16.36 -5.19 5.75
N LYS A 55 15.95 -6.23 5.00
CA LYS A 55 14.68 -6.27 4.25
C LYS A 55 13.46 -6.16 5.17
N GLN A 56 13.42 -6.93 6.26
CA GLN A 56 12.31 -6.88 7.21
C GLN A 56 12.19 -5.51 7.90
N ALA A 57 13.31 -4.92 8.31
CA ALA A 57 13.33 -3.59 8.92
C ALA A 57 12.84 -2.51 7.94
N ALA A 58 13.25 -2.58 6.66
CA ALA A 58 12.76 -1.68 5.61
C ALA A 58 11.25 -1.83 5.37
N LEU A 59 10.72 -3.07 5.35
CA LEU A 59 9.28 -3.33 5.23
C LEU A 59 8.48 -2.79 6.42
N ALA A 60 9.07 -2.79 7.61
CA ALA A 60 8.49 -2.21 8.81
C ALA A 60 8.67 -0.68 8.92
N GLY A 61 9.23 -0.02 7.89
CA GLY A 61 9.49 1.42 7.88
C GLY A 61 10.64 1.89 8.79
N ASN A 62 11.43 0.96 9.34
CA ASN A 62 12.54 1.28 10.22
C ASN A 62 13.87 1.33 9.45
N ASN A 63 14.11 2.49 8.83
CA ASN A 63 15.25 2.71 7.95
C ASN A 63 16.60 2.62 8.68
N ASP A 64 16.68 3.10 9.92
CA ASP A 64 17.93 3.04 10.71
C ASP A 64 18.34 1.59 11.02
N LYS A 65 17.39 0.75 11.42
CA LYS A 65 17.64 -0.69 11.62
C LYS A 65 17.99 -1.40 10.33
N SER A 66 17.39 -0.98 9.22
CA SER A 66 17.69 -1.53 7.90
C SER A 66 19.14 -1.24 7.47
N LEU A 67 19.58 0.01 7.62
CA LEU A 67 20.94 0.44 7.31
C LEU A 67 21.98 -0.25 8.21
N ALA A 68 21.71 -0.38 9.50
CA ALA A 68 22.59 -1.09 10.43
C ALA A 68 22.77 -2.58 10.05
N ALA A 69 21.68 -3.26 9.67
CA ALA A 69 21.73 -4.65 9.24
C ALA A 69 22.43 -4.81 7.88
N LEU A 70 22.30 -3.84 6.96
CA LEU A 70 23.00 -3.84 5.68
C LEU A 70 24.52 -3.62 5.83
N ASP A 71 24.93 -2.72 6.73
CA ASP A 71 26.33 -2.50 7.09
C ASP A 71 26.95 -3.77 7.70
N GLN A 72 26.20 -4.48 8.57
CA GLN A 72 26.63 -5.78 9.08
C GLN A 72 26.80 -6.82 7.96
N ALA A 73 25.87 -6.92 7.02
CA ALA A 73 25.99 -7.83 5.88
C ALA A 73 27.25 -7.55 5.04
N THR A 74 27.51 -6.26 4.80
CA THR A 74 28.68 -5.75 4.04
C THR A 74 29.99 -6.03 4.78
N ARG A 75 30.00 -5.88 6.11
CA ARG A 75 31.14 -6.24 6.97
C ARG A 75 31.40 -7.73 7.08
N ILE A 76 30.48 -8.60 6.68
CA ILE A 76 30.71 -10.05 6.68
C ILE A 76 31.14 -10.51 5.29
N TRP A 77 30.41 -10.07 4.26
CA TRP A 77 30.68 -10.40 2.87
C TRP A 77 30.35 -9.21 1.96
N PRO A 78 31.34 -8.33 1.69
CA PRO A 78 31.13 -7.11 0.90
C PRO A 78 30.64 -7.38 -0.54
N GLN A 79 31.03 -8.53 -1.10
CA GLN A 79 30.69 -8.93 -2.47
C GLN A 79 29.40 -9.75 -2.55
N ASN A 80 28.59 -9.80 -1.49
CA ASN A 80 27.32 -10.52 -1.53
C ASN A 80 26.38 -9.88 -2.58
N PRO A 81 25.94 -10.62 -3.61
CA PRO A 81 25.05 -10.08 -4.66
C PRO A 81 23.71 -9.55 -4.09
N GLY A 82 23.24 -10.10 -2.96
CA GLY A 82 22.03 -9.65 -2.28
C GLY A 82 22.13 -8.24 -1.71
N ILE A 83 23.35 -7.72 -1.44
CA ILE A 83 23.56 -6.33 -0.99
C ILE A 83 23.25 -5.37 -2.14
N LYS A 84 23.78 -5.64 -3.35
CA LYS A 84 23.52 -4.82 -4.55
C LYS A 84 22.05 -4.87 -4.93
N GLU A 85 21.45 -6.06 -4.91
CA GLU A 85 20.03 -6.23 -5.17
C GLU A 85 19.16 -5.47 -4.16
N PHE A 86 19.49 -5.54 -2.87
CA PHE A 86 18.79 -4.80 -1.83
C PHE A 86 18.97 -3.28 -1.97
N ALA A 87 20.18 -2.79 -2.24
CA ALA A 87 20.43 -1.37 -2.49
C ALA A 87 19.60 -0.86 -3.69
N ASN A 88 19.54 -1.61 -4.79
CA ASN A 88 18.70 -1.28 -5.94
C ASN A 88 17.20 -1.31 -5.60
N GLN A 89 16.75 -2.25 -4.77
CA GLN A 89 15.37 -2.29 -4.28
C GLN A 89 15.04 -1.14 -3.33
N VAL A 90 15.97 -0.71 -2.49
CA VAL A 90 15.79 0.42 -1.57
C VAL A 90 15.81 1.73 -2.34
N VAL A 91 16.75 1.91 -3.28
CA VAL A 91 16.82 3.10 -4.15
C VAL A 91 15.59 3.18 -5.05
N SER A 92 15.16 2.09 -5.69
CA SER A 92 13.91 2.10 -6.48
C SER A 92 12.66 2.31 -5.62
N ARG A 93 12.67 1.94 -4.34
CA ARG A 93 11.61 2.32 -3.39
C ARG A 93 11.73 3.76 -2.93
N GLN A 94 12.93 4.29 -2.70
CA GLN A 94 13.17 5.68 -2.32
C GLN A 94 12.79 6.64 -3.43
N ASP A 95 13.14 6.35 -4.69
CA ASP A 95 12.71 7.14 -5.85
C ASP A 95 11.19 7.11 -6.02
N LYS A 96 10.56 5.94 -5.81
CA LYS A 96 9.10 5.82 -5.81
C LYS A 96 8.45 6.61 -4.67
N ILE A 97 8.97 6.49 -3.44
CA ILE A 97 8.49 7.24 -2.26
C ILE A 97 8.68 8.75 -2.45
N GLY A 98 9.80 9.17 -3.06
CA GLY A 98 10.06 10.58 -3.39
C GLY A 98 9.06 11.17 -4.37
N GLN A 99 8.45 10.34 -5.25
CA GLN A 99 7.38 10.76 -6.15
C GLN A 99 5.98 10.69 -5.51
N MET A 100 5.79 9.91 -4.43
CA MET A 100 4.49 9.78 -3.77
C MET A 100 4.05 11.06 -3.07
N VAL A 101 4.96 11.86 -2.52
CA VAL A 101 4.61 13.14 -1.88
C VAL A 101 4.01 14.14 -2.89
N PRO A 102 4.70 14.50 -4.00
CA PRO A 102 4.12 15.39 -4.99
C PRO A 102 2.90 14.78 -5.70
N GLU A 103 2.86 13.46 -5.88
CA GLU A 103 1.66 12.80 -6.40
C GLU A 103 0.46 12.95 -5.45
N PHE A 104 0.65 12.75 -4.15
CA PHE A 104 -0.39 12.93 -3.13
C PHE A 104 -0.93 14.35 -3.17
N ASP A 105 -0.05 15.35 -3.15
CA ASP A 105 -0.43 16.77 -3.15
C ASP A 105 -1.24 17.13 -4.41
N ARG A 106 -0.82 16.60 -5.58
CA ARG A 106 -1.55 16.78 -6.85
C ARG A 106 -2.94 16.12 -6.80
N LEU A 107 -3.04 14.88 -6.30
CA LEU A 107 -4.34 14.20 -6.21
C LEU A 107 -5.28 14.89 -5.23
N VAL A 108 -4.75 15.48 -4.15
CA VAL A 108 -5.55 16.28 -3.20
C VAL A 108 -6.06 17.55 -3.87
N SER A 109 -5.21 18.27 -4.60
CA SER A 109 -5.62 19.51 -5.28
C SER A 109 -6.62 19.28 -6.42
N GLU A 110 -6.52 18.14 -7.10
CA GLU A 110 -7.47 17.71 -8.13
C GLU A 110 -8.72 17.00 -7.56
N ALA A 111 -8.85 16.92 -6.24
CA ALA A 111 -9.95 16.24 -5.54
C ALA A 111 -10.14 14.76 -5.97
N LYS A 112 -9.05 14.07 -6.32
CA LYS A 112 -9.03 12.67 -6.76
C LYS A 112 -9.05 11.70 -5.57
N TRP A 113 -10.10 11.77 -4.75
CA TRP A 113 -10.19 11.04 -3.49
C TRP A 113 -10.12 9.51 -3.64
N ARG A 114 -10.76 8.94 -4.67
CA ARG A 114 -10.72 7.50 -4.93
C ARG A 114 -9.31 7.01 -5.30
N ASP A 115 -8.55 7.80 -6.06
CA ASP A 115 -7.18 7.45 -6.44
C ASP A 115 -6.27 7.43 -5.20
N ILE A 116 -6.45 8.41 -4.30
CA ILE A 116 -5.78 8.43 -2.99
C ILE A 116 -6.16 7.20 -2.16
N PHE A 117 -7.45 6.87 -2.08
CA PHE A 117 -7.93 5.72 -1.32
C PHE A 117 -7.41 4.39 -1.86
N ASN A 118 -7.31 4.25 -3.18
CA ASN A 118 -6.78 3.04 -3.83
C ASN A 118 -5.29 2.84 -3.52
N LYS A 119 -4.52 3.94 -3.47
CA LYS A 119 -3.09 3.94 -3.14
C LYS A 119 -2.79 4.18 -1.65
N LYS A 120 -3.78 4.08 -0.76
CA LYS A 120 -3.67 4.48 0.66
C LYS A 120 -2.48 3.89 1.42
N LEU A 121 -2.08 2.65 1.12
CA LEU A 121 -0.94 2.01 1.78
C LEU A 121 0.41 2.59 1.33
N GLU A 122 0.52 2.92 0.04
CA GLU A 122 1.72 3.53 -0.54
C GLU A 122 1.89 4.96 -0.02
N PHE A 123 0.80 5.72 0.06
CA PHE A 123 0.81 7.05 0.68
C PHE A 123 1.08 6.99 2.19
N ALA A 124 0.50 6.04 2.93
CA ALA A 124 0.77 5.90 4.37
C ALA A 124 2.25 5.65 4.67
N LEU A 125 2.91 4.86 3.81
CA LEU A 125 4.35 4.61 3.92
C LEU A 125 5.17 5.86 3.59
N ALA A 126 4.84 6.55 2.49
CA ALA A 126 5.59 7.72 2.04
C ALA A 126 5.43 8.94 2.97
N LEU A 127 4.26 9.08 3.60
CA LEU A 127 3.91 10.22 4.44
C LEU A 127 4.16 9.97 5.93
N ALA A 128 4.68 8.80 6.32
CA ALA A 128 4.79 8.37 7.72
C ALA A 128 5.52 9.36 8.65
N THR A 129 6.44 10.15 8.12
CA THR A 129 7.19 11.18 8.87
C THR A 129 6.59 12.58 8.76
N ASP A 130 5.67 12.79 7.82
CA ASP A 130 4.93 14.04 7.59
C ASP A 130 3.55 13.97 8.26
N LYS A 131 3.45 14.63 9.42
CA LYS A 131 2.22 14.61 10.23
C LYS A 131 1.04 15.25 9.53
N GLU A 132 1.23 16.37 8.84
CA GLU A 132 0.16 17.12 8.21
C GLU A 132 -0.45 16.31 7.06
N ARG A 133 0.38 15.78 6.17
CA ARG A 133 -0.07 14.97 5.05
C ARG A 133 -0.63 13.62 5.51
N SER A 134 -0.07 13.02 6.56
CA SER A 134 -0.63 11.81 7.17
C SER A 134 -2.04 12.01 7.72
N GLU A 135 -2.30 13.16 8.36
CA GLU A 135 -3.65 13.49 8.83
C GLU A 135 -4.62 13.73 7.67
N SER A 136 -4.17 14.42 6.62
CA SER A 136 -4.93 14.60 5.38
C SER A 136 -5.30 13.25 4.75
N LEU A 137 -4.33 12.35 4.61
CA LEU A 137 -4.56 11.00 4.10
C LEU A 137 -5.60 10.24 4.94
N ARG A 138 -5.51 10.31 6.27
CA ARG A 138 -6.48 9.64 7.16
C ARG A 138 -7.90 10.17 6.94
N LYS A 139 -8.07 11.48 6.75
CA LYS A 139 -9.39 12.08 6.44
C LYS A 139 -9.94 11.56 5.13
N VAL A 140 -9.11 11.49 4.08
CA VAL A 140 -9.53 10.94 2.77
C VAL A 140 -9.90 9.46 2.89
N VAL A 141 -9.10 8.66 3.61
CA VAL A 141 -9.37 7.22 3.81
C VAL A 141 -10.69 6.99 4.53
N ASN A 142 -10.96 7.74 5.59
CA ASN A 142 -12.22 7.63 6.32
C ASN A 142 -13.41 8.05 5.46
N ARG A 143 -13.31 9.21 4.78
CA ARG A 143 -14.35 9.73 3.90
C ARG A 143 -14.77 8.72 2.82
N VAL A 144 -13.81 8.23 2.04
CA VAL A 144 -14.10 7.27 0.95
C VAL A 144 -14.53 5.91 1.50
N GLY A 145 -13.96 5.48 2.64
CA GLY A 145 -14.36 4.24 3.29
C GLY A 145 -15.81 4.25 3.81
N GLU A 146 -16.25 5.36 4.42
CA GLU A 146 -17.63 5.56 4.85
C GLU A 146 -18.59 5.59 3.64
N LEU A 147 -18.19 6.27 2.55
CA LEU A 147 -18.95 6.27 1.31
C LEU A 147 -19.11 4.85 0.74
N ASP A 148 -18.04 4.09 0.60
CA ASP A 148 -18.08 2.72 0.08
C ASP A 148 -18.94 1.80 0.98
N ALA A 149 -18.89 1.99 2.31
CA ALA A 149 -19.77 1.26 3.23
C ALA A 149 -21.26 1.59 3.01
N ASN A 150 -21.59 2.86 2.76
CA ASN A 150 -22.96 3.27 2.44
C ASN A 150 -23.43 2.74 1.08
N ILE A 151 -22.57 2.76 0.06
CA ILE A 151 -22.84 2.17 -1.26
C ILE A 151 -23.13 0.67 -1.12
N GLN A 152 -22.30 -0.05 -0.35
CA GLN A 152 -22.50 -1.47 -0.09
C GLN A 152 -23.80 -1.73 0.68
N LYS A 153 -24.09 -0.94 1.72
CA LYS A 153 -25.35 -1.03 2.48
C LYS A 153 -26.56 -0.86 1.56
N ALA A 154 -26.56 0.15 0.69
CA ALA A 154 -27.64 0.38 -0.26
C ALA A 154 -27.78 -0.78 -1.25
N SER A 155 -26.66 -1.31 -1.76
CA SER A 155 -26.66 -2.46 -2.67
C SER A 155 -27.27 -3.70 -2.02
N VAL A 156 -26.94 -3.95 -0.74
CA VAL A 156 -27.53 -5.04 0.05
C VAL A 156 -29.04 -4.83 0.24
N LEU A 157 -29.47 -3.61 0.62
CA LEU A 157 -30.89 -3.28 0.78
C LEU A 157 -31.67 -3.50 -0.52
N ALA A 158 -31.15 -3.03 -1.66
CA ALA A 158 -31.78 -3.25 -2.95
C ALA A 158 -31.92 -4.75 -3.29
N SER A 159 -30.87 -5.53 -3.03
CA SER A 159 -30.91 -6.99 -3.24
C SER A 159 -31.89 -7.72 -2.32
N GLN A 160 -32.20 -7.15 -1.15
CA GLN A 160 -33.18 -7.65 -0.19
C GLN A 160 -34.60 -7.13 -0.45
N ASN A 161 -34.88 -6.63 -1.66
CA ASN A 161 -36.17 -6.06 -2.05
C ASN A 161 -36.58 -4.82 -1.23
N ASN A 162 -35.60 -4.05 -0.74
CA ASN A 162 -35.79 -2.76 -0.06
C ASN A 162 -35.19 -1.59 -0.87
N PRO A 163 -35.61 -1.35 -2.13
CA PRO A 163 -34.97 -0.36 -3.00
C PRO A 163 -35.20 1.09 -2.57
N TYR A 164 -36.29 1.42 -1.88
CA TYR A 164 -36.56 2.77 -1.36
C TYR A 164 -35.57 3.17 -0.26
N MET A 165 -35.33 2.28 0.72
CA MET A 165 -34.31 2.52 1.75
C MET A 165 -32.90 2.57 1.14
N ALA A 166 -32.64 1.77 0.10
CA ALA A 166 -31.38 1.85 -0.62
C ALA A 166 -31.21 3.22 -1.30
N TRP A 167 -32.28 3.75 -1.90
CA TRP A 167 -32.29 5.08 -2.51
C TRP A 167 -32.00 6.18 -1.49
N ASP A 168 -32.62 6.15 -0.32
CA ASP A 168 -32.42 7.16 0.73
C ASP A 168 -30.97 7.24 1.20
N VAL A 169 -30.34 6.08 1.43
CA VAL A 169 -28.92 6.01 1.82
C VAL A 169 -28.03 6.66 0.76
N LEU A 170 -28.29 6.41 -0.53
CA LEU A 170 -27.49 6.97 -1.61
C LEU A 170 -27.80 8.43 -1.91
N ALA A 171 -29.06 8.86 -1.74
CA ALA A 171 -29.47 10.24 -1.91
C ALA A 171 -28.78 11.12 -0.85
N GLU A 172 -28.74 10.66 0.41
CA GLU A 172 -28.04 11.37 1.48
C GLU A 172 -26.53 11.46 1.19
N ALA A 173 -25.88 10.36 0.82
CA ALA A 173 -24.46 10.37 0.46
C ALA A 173 -24.16 11.30 -0.74
N SER A 174 -25.09 11.41 -1.69
CA SER A 174 -24.94 12.24 -2.89
C SER A 174 -24.99 13.74 -2.62
N LYS A 175 -25.46 14.17 -1.43
CA LYS A 175 -25.43 15.58 -1.04
C LYS A 175 -24.01 16.08 -0.80
N THR A 176 -23.12 15.20 -0.31
CA THR A 176 -21.72 15.54 0.00
C THR A 176 -20.71 14.94 -0.98
N GLU A 177 -21.07 13.86 -1.68
CA GLU A 177 -20.18 13.12 -2.59
C GLU A 177 -20.68 13.11 -4.03
N SER A 178 -21.26 14.22 -4.51
CA SER A 178 -21.93 14.33 -5.81
C SER A 178 -21.09 13.92 -7.03
N ASP A 179 -19.77 14.06 -6.94
CA ASP A 179 -18.84 13.80 -8.04
C ASP A 179 -18.30 12.35 -8.05
N ASP A 180 -18.69 11.53 -7.08
CA ASP A 180 -18.23 10.14 -7.00
C ASP A 180 -18.92 9.26 -8.06
N LEU A 181 -18.12 8.73 -8.99
CA LEU A 181 -18.61 7.93 -10.11
C LEU A 181 -19.22 6.60 -9.69
N VAL A 182 -18.76 5.99 -8.59
CA VAL A 182 -19.30 4.71 -8.11
C VAL A 182 -20.66 4.96 -7.49
N LEU A 183 -20.78 5.99 -6.66
CA LEU A 183 -22.05 6.45 -6.11
C LEU A 183 -23.06 6.77 -7.22
N ALA A 184 -22.66 7.57 -8.21
CA ALA A 184 -23.53 7.95 -9.33
C ALA A 184 -24.01 6.72 -10.12
N LYS A 185 -23.11 5.75 -10.36
CA LYS A 185 -23.46 4.49 -11.02
C LYS A 185 -24.46 3.67 -10.19
N THR A 186 -24.18 3.44 -8.91
CA THR A 186 -25.09 2.66 -8.04
C THR A 186 -26.47 3.33 -7.92
N ARG A 187 -26.53 4.67 -7.87
CA ARG A 187 -27.79 5.41 -7.94
C ARG A 187 -28.52 5.15 -9.25
N SER A 188 -27.82 5.22 -10.38
CA SER A 188 -28.40 4.93 -11.69
C SER A 188 -28.96 3.51 -11.78
N ASP A 189 -28.29 2.53 -11.17
CA ASP A 189 -28.73 1.13 -11.17
C ASP A 189 -30.01 0.93 -10.34
N ILE A 190 -30.18 1.68 -9.24
CA ILE A 190 -31.36 1.60 -8.35
C ILE A 190 -32.51 2.49 -8.82
N ALA A 191 -32.24 3.60 -9.52
CA ALA A 191 -33.24 4.59 -9.91
C ALA A 191 -34.50 4.01 -10.60
N PRO A 192 -34.41 3.03 -11.53
CA PRO A 192 -35.59 2.46 -12.17
C PRO A 192 -36.54 1.73 -11.19
N LEU A 193 -36.01 1.22 -10.06
CA LEU A 193 -36.80 0.52 -9.05
C LEU A 193 -37.62 1.47 -8.16
N VAL A 194 -37.28 2.77 -8.18
CA VAL A 194 -37.85 3.80 -7.31
C VAL A 194 -38.28 5.04 -8.10
N ALA A 195 -38.53 4.91 -9.40
CA ALA A 195 -38.66 6.04 -10.32
C ALA A 195 -39.72 7.08 -9.87
N ASP A 196 -40.89 6.63 -9.43
CA ASP A 196 -41.96 7.51 -8.94
C ASP A 196 -41.60 8.19 -7.61
N TYR A 197 -40.93 7.45 -6.72
CA TYR A 197 -40.45 7.97 -5.43
C TYR A 197 -39.36 9.03 -5.61
N ALA A 198 -38.34 8.71 -6.40
CA ALA A 198 -37.23 9.61 -6.70
C ALA A 198 -37.70 10.90 -7.36
N ARG A 199 -38.68 10.82 -8.28
CA ARG A 199 -39.30 11.99 -8.92
C ARG A 199 -40.02 12.87 -7.90
N LEU A 200 -40.76 12.28 -6.96
CA LEU A 200 -41.50 13.02 -5.94
C LEU A 200 -40.57 13.69 -4.93
N LEU A 201 -39.50 13.02 -4.51
CA LEU A 201 -38.46 13.62 -3.65
C LEU A 201 -37.79 14.82 -4.32
N GLY A 202 -37.36 14.69 -5.57
CA GLY A 202 -36.73 15.81 -6.30
C GLY A 202 -37.68 17.00 -6.50
N LEU A 203 -38.98 16.74 -6.66
CA LEU A 203 -39.99 17.81 -6.71
C LEU A 203 -40.16 18.48 -5.33
N ALA A 204 -40.16 17.70 -4.25
CA ALA A 204 -40.27 18.21 -2.89
C ALA A 204 -39.06 19.09 -2.52
N GLU A 205 -37.82 18.63 -2.77
CA GLU A 205 -36.60 19.42 -2.52
C GLU A 205 -36.59 20.74 -3.31
N LYS A 206 -37.08 20.71 -4.56
CA LYS A 206 -37.21 21.94 -5.37
C LYS A 206 -38.22 22.91 -4.76
N LEU A 207 -39.38 22.42 -4.33
CA LEU A 207 -40.43 23.24 -3.72
C LEU A 207 -40.00 23.81 -2.36
N GLU A 208 -39.25 23.05 -1.56
CA GLU A 208 -38.64 23.52 -0.31
C GLU A 208 -37.63 24.63 -0.58
N ASN A 209 -36.73 24.45 -1.56
CA ASN A 209 -35.80 25.50 -1.99
C ASN A 209 -36.50 26.75 -2.56
N GLU A 210 -37.71 26.59 -3.09
CA GLU A 210 -38.57 27.67 -3.62
C GLU A 210 -39.53 28.27 -2.55
N GLY A 211 -39.48 27.81 -1.30
CA GLY A 211 -40.23 28.39 -0.16
C GLY A 211 -41.69 27.93 -0.02
N ALA A 212 -42.10 26.83 -0.65
CA ALA A 212 -43.45 26.29 -0.58
C ALA A 212 -43.58 25.20 0.52
N GLU A 213 -43.45 25.60 1.79
CA GLU A 213 -43.31 24.74 2.98
C GLU A 213 -44.44 23.70 3.24
N ALA A 214 -45.60 23.76 2.57
CA ALA A 214 -46.75 22.90 2.87
C ALA A 214 -47.20 21.95 1.73
N ALA A 215 -46.54 21.95 0.58
CA ALA A 215 -46.99 21.17 -0.59
C ALA A 215 -46.48 19.71 -0.63
N TRP A 216 -45.47 19.35 0.17
CA TRP A 216 -44.73 18.08 0.08
C TRP A 216 -45.35 16.90 0.87
N LEU A 217 -46.30 17.13 1.78
CA LEU A 217 -46.87 16.08 2.65
C LEU A 217 -47.83 15.11 1.92
N PHE A 218 -48.45 15.53 0.82
CA PHE A 218 -49.45 14.72 0.11
C PHE A 218 -48.89 13.58 -0.76
N PRO A 219 -47.75 13.71 -1.45
CA PRO A 219 -47.24 12.63 -2.30
C PRO A 219 -46.48 11.53 -1.56
N LEU A 220 -45.73 11.85 -0.49
CA LEU A 220 -44.87 10.87 0.20
C LEU A 220 -45.65 9.78 0.94
N GLN A 221 -46.82 10.10 1.52
CA GLN A 221 -47.69 9.12 2.18
C GLN A 221 -48.26 8.06 1.22
N ARG A 222 -48.25 8.31 -0.09
CA ARG A 222 -48.85 7.42 -1.09
C ARG A 222 -47.88 6.40 -1.67
N VAL A 223 -46.57 6.58 -1.48
CA VAL A 223 -45.51 5.71 -2.04
C VAL A 223 -45.01 4.68 -1.03
N HIS A 224 -45.27 4.90 0.27
CA HIS A 224 -44.92 3.97 1.35
C HIS A 224 -46.00 2.91 1.66
N GLN A 225 -47.08 2.83 0.86
CA GLN A 225 -48.09 1.76 0.92
C GLN A 225 -47.86 0.75 -0.21
#